data_AF-K1S3N7-F1
#
_entry.id   AF-K1S3N7-F1
#
_cell.length_a   1.000
_cell.length_b   1.000
_cell.length_c   1.000
_cell.angle_alpha   90.00
_cell.angle_beta   90.00
_cell.angle_gamma   90.00
#
_symmetry.space_group_name_H-M   'P 1'
#
loop_
_entity.id
_entity.type
_entity.pdbx_description
1 polymer ?
#
loop_
_entity_poly.entity_id
_entity_poly.type
_entity_poly.pdbx_seq_one_letter_code
_entity_poly.pdbx_strand_id
1 'polypeptide(L)'
;LEETGLHIAILPEFKSRSEYTIQGRIEKTVIIYIASTKDTRTVIQPEEIEDYIWLSYDNAYKTLNYENDKAILKKAKAYLTEHSI
;
A
#
# COMPACT_ATOMS: atom_id res chain seq x y z
N LEU A 1 7.20 -11.66 -1.41
CA LEU A 1 7.20 -12.66 -2.50
C LEU A 1 5.90 -13.45 -2.35
N GLU A 2 4.80 -13.27 -3.08
CA GLU A 2 4.55 -12.92 -4.49
C GLU A 2 4.49 -11.42 -4.85
N GLU A 3 4.18 -11.19 -6.14
CA GLU A 3 4.03 -9.99 -6.95
C GLU A 3 5.25 -9.08 -7.10
N THR A 4 6.06 -8.88 -6.04
CA THR A 4 7.07 -7.79 -6.02
C THR A 4 8.50 -8.22 -5.75
N GLY A 5 8.77 -9.49 -5.46
CA GLY A 5 10.15 -9.90 -5.17
C GLY A 5 10.58 -9.68 -3.71
N LEU A 6 9.84 -8.88 -2.93
CA LEU A 6 10.33 -8.29 -1.70
C LEU A 6 10.18 -9.19 -0.47
N HIS A 7 11.17 -9.09 0.43
CA HIS A 7 11.10 -9.55 1.81
C HIS A 7 10.68 -8.38 2.69
N ILE A 8 9.62 -8.57 3.47
CA ILE A 8 9.01 -7.50 4.25
C ILE A 8 8.88 -7.88 5.73
N ALA A 9 9.00 -6.89 6.60
CA ALA A 9 8.61 -6.98 8.01
C ALA A 9 7.34 -6.15 8.19
N ILE A 10 6.21 -6.84 8.36
CA ILE A 10 4.89 -6.21 8.55
C ILE A 10 4.82 -5.60 9.95
N LEU A 11 4.19 -4.42 10.07
CA LEU A 11 3.79 -3.85 11.36
C LEU A 11 2.30 -4.18 11.59
N PRO A 12 1.97 -5.26 12.31
CA PRO A 12 0.61 -5.80 12.40
C PRO A 12 -0.41 -4.88 13.11
N GLU A 13 0.08 -3.91 13.87
CA GLU A 13 -0.70 -2.96 14.67
C GLU A 13 -1.38 -1.92 13.79
N PHE A 14 -0.79 -1.62 12.63
CA PHE A 14 -1.44 -0.79 11.63
C PHE A 14 -2.23 -1.65 10.65
N LYS A 15 -3.51 -1.32 10.51
CA LYS A 15 -4.34 -1.82 9.42
C LYS A 15 -5.30 -0.73 8.97
N SER A 16 -5.54 -0.66 7.67
CA SER A 16 -6.61 0.15 7.10
C SER A 16 -7.48 -0.70 6.20
N ARG A 17 -8.77 -0.36 6.15
CA ARG A 17 -9.77 -1.08 5.36
C ARG A 17 -10.18 -0.23 4.16
N SER A 18 -10.25 -0.87 3.00
CA SER A 18 -10.82 -0.32 1.76
C SER A 18 -12.02 -1.17 1.36
N GLU A 19 -13.19 -0.55 1.21
CA GLU A 19 -14.43 -1.24 0.86
C GLU A 19 -15.04 -0.58 -0.37
N TYR A 20 -15.34 -1.37 -1.40
CA TYR A 20 -15.95 -0.89 -2.63
C TYR A 20 -16.72 -2.00 -3.34
N THR A 21 -17.64 -1.60 -4.23
CA THR A 21 -18.45 -2.55 -5.00
C THR A 21 -17.97 -2.63 -6.44
N ILE A 22 -17.57 -3.83 -6.87
CA ILE A 22 -17.21 -4.11 -8.26
C ILE A 22 -18.49 -4.34 -9.07
N GLN A 23 -18.64 -3.57 -10.15
CA GLN A 23 -19.79 -3.63 -11.07
C GLN A 23 -21.16 -3.52 -10.36
N GLY A 24 -21.21 -2.87 -9.20
CA GLY A 24 -22.43 -2.73 -8.39
C GLY A 24 -23.00 -4.05 -7.84
N ARG A 25 -22.24 -5.15 -7.93
CA ARG A 25 -22.73 -6.51 -7.59
C ARG A 25 -21.87 -7.23 -6.58
N ILE A 26 -20.56 -7.02 -6.63
CA ILE A 26 -19.61 -7.75 -5.79
C ILE A 26 -19.05 -6.79 -4.77
N GLU A 27 -19.39 -6.98 -3.51
CA GLU A 27 -18.77 -6.25 -2.41
C GLU A 27 -17.35 -6.78 -2.19
N LYS A 28 -16.36 -5.89 -2.25
CA LYS A 28 -14.95 -6.22 -2.01
C LYS A 28 -14.45 -5.45 -0.81
N THR A 29 -13.80 -6.17 0.11
CA THR A 29 -13.03 -5.62 1.22
C THR A 29 -11.55 -5.94 1.00
N VAL A 30 -10.69 -4.93 1.15
CA VAL A 30 -9.22 -5.08 1.16
C VAL A 30 -8.69 -4.59 2.51
N ILE A 31 -7.83 -5.38 3.14
CA ILE A 31 -7.10 -5.00 4.36
C ILE A 31 -5.67 -4.66 3.99
N ILE A 32 -5.25 -3.45 4.31
CA ILE A 32 -3.95 -2.90 3.95
C ILE A 32 -3.12 -2.74 5.22
N TYR A 33 -1.92 -3.30 5.21
CA TYR A 33 -0.92 -3.18 6.25
C TYR A 33 0.22 -2.28 5.77
N ILE A 34 1.03 -1.78 6.70
CA ILE A 34 2.34 -1.21 6.39
C ILE A 34 3.42 -2.24 6.69
N ALA A 35 4.49 -2.19 5.92
CA ALA A 35 5.64 -3.04 6.12
C ALA A 35 6.92 -2.28 5.74
N SER A 36 8.03 -2.68 6.34
CA SER A 36 9.36 -2.20 5.96
C SER A 36 10.12 -3.29 5.21
N THR A 37 11.04 -2.88 4.35
CA THR A 37 11.96 -3.79 3.66
C THR A 37 13.37 -3.21 3.66
N LYS A 38 14.36 -4.10 3.66
CA LYS A 38 15.77 -3.75 3.40
C LYS A 38 16.18 -4.06 1.96
N ASP A 39 15.30 -4.69 1.19
CA ASP A 39 15.58 -5.06 -0.18
C ASP A 39 15.63 -3.79 -1.03
N THR A 40 16.67 -3.68 -1.86
CA THR A 40 16.82 -2.58 -2.81
C THR A 40 16.42 -2.98 -4.24
N ARG A 41 16.04 -4.24 -4.44
CA ARG A 41 15.65 -4.79 -5.74
C ARG A 41 14.21 -5.29 -5.68
N THR A 42 13.37 -4.76 -6.57
CA THR A 42 12.01 -5.22 -6.79
C THR A 42 11.97 -6.07 -8.06
N VAL A 43 11.27 -7.20 -8.01
CA VAL A 43 11.05 -8.09 -9.16
C VAL A 43 9.55 -8.30 -9.30
N ILE A 44 8.95 -7.68 -10.31
CA ILE A 44 7.51 -7.71 -10.50
C ILE A 44 7.05 -9.00 -11.21
N GLN A 45 5.87 -9.51 -10.87
CA GLN A 45 5.15 -10.51 -11.67
C GLN A 45 4.29 -9.79 -12.72
N PRO A 46 4.62 -9.89 -14.01
CA PRO A 46 3.97 -9.12 -15.06
C PRO A 46 2.52 -9.53 -15.31
N GLU A 47 2.08 -10.69 -14.80
CA GLU A 47 0.68 -11.12 -14.87
C GLU A 47 -0.25 -10.27 -13.99
N GLU A 48 0.29 -9.63 -12.94
CA GLU A 48 -0.46 -8.85 -11.95
C GLU A 48 -0.01 -7.39 -11.84
N ILE A 49 1.27 -7.10 -12.08
CA ILE A 49 1.87 -5.77 -12.00
C ILE A 49 2.44 -5.35 -13.35
N GLU A 50 1.88 -4.28 -13.92
CA GLU A 50 2.36 -3.68 -15.16
C GLU A 50 3.65 -2.85 -14.95
N ASP A 51 3.72 -2.05 -13.88
CA ASP A 51 4.87 -1.18 -13.58
C ASP A 51 4.95 -0.85 -12.07
N TYR A 52 6.10 -0.35 -11.61
CA TYR A 52 6.32 0.09 -10.23
C TYR A 52 7.28 1.27 -10.10
N ILE A 53 7.14 2.02 -9.00
CA ILE A 53 8.07 3.09 -8.64
C ILE A 53 8.16 3.25 -7.12
N TRP A 54 9.37 3.49 -6.61
CA TRP A 54 9.60 3.89 -5.22
C TRP A 54 9.53 5.41 -5.09
N LEU A 55 8.66 5.90 -4.19
CA LEU A 55 8.40 7.34 -4.03
C LEU A 55 8.51 7.77 -2.56
N SER A 56 8.85 9.05 -2.36
CA SER A 56 8.61 9.71 -1.08
C SER A 56 7.10 9.84 -0.82
N TYR A 57 6.72 10.05 0.44
CA TYR A 57 5.32 10.21 0.83
C TYR A 57 4.59 11.27 0.00
N ASP A 58 5.17 12.46 -0.15
CA ASP A 58 4.49 13.56 -0.87
C ASP A 58 4.28 13.26 -2.34
N ASN A 59 5.22 12.55 -2.97
CA ASN A 59 5.10 12.14 -4.37
C ASN A 59 4.09 11.01 -4.53
N ALA A 60 4.11 10.01 -3.63
CA ALA A 60 3.13 8.93 -3.63
C ALA A 60 1.70 9.48 -3.45
N TYR A 61 1.50 10.44 -2.54
CA TYR A 61 0.20 11.08 -2.32
C TYR A 61 -0.33 11.82 -3.56
N LYS A 62 0.56 12.46 -4.33
CA LYS A 62 0.21 13.15 -5.58
C LYS A 62 -0.09 12.20 -6.73
N THR A 63 0.56 11.03 -6.77
CA THR A 63 0.37 10.02 -7.82
C THR A 63 -0.97 9.27 -7.68
N LEU A 64 -1.49 9.11 -6.47
CA LEU A 64 -2.74 8.39 -6.24
C LEU A 64 -3.96 9.15 -6.81
N ASN A 65 -4.81 8.43 -7.55
CA ASN A 65 -6.01 9.00 -8.18
C ASN A 65 -7.25 8.94 -7.29
N TYR A 66 -7.36 7.95 -6.40
CA TYR A 66 -8.56 7.71 -5.60
C TYR A 66 -8.42 8.27 -4.19
N GLU A 67 -9.45 8.99 -3.73
CA GLU A 67 -9.46 9.60 -2.39
C GLU A 67 -9.38 8.58 -1.25
N ASN A 68 -9.92 7.38 -1.46
CA ASN A 68 -9.82 6.30 -0.49
C ASN A 68 -8.34 5.89 -0.27
N ASP A 69 -7.58 5.72 -1.35
CA ASP A 69 -6.16 5.33 -1.27
C ASP A 69 -5.32 6.45 -0.63
N LYS A 70 -5.61 7.71 -0.98
CA LYS A 70 -5.01 8.89 -0.33
C LYS A 70 -5.30 8.93 1.17
N ALA A 71 -6.53 8.64 1.57
CA ALA A 71 -6.92 8.61 2.98
C ALA A 71 -6.19 7.50 3.74
N ILE A 72 -6.02 6.32 3.12
CA ILE A 72 -5.24 5.20 3.68
C ILE A 72 -3.77 5.59 3.85
N LEU A 73 -3.16 6.18 2.81
CA LEU A 73 -1.76 6.63 2.85
C LEU A 73 -1.54 7.70 3.94
N LYS A 74 -2.49 8.63 4.10
CA LYS A 74 -2.45 9.66 5.17
C LYS A 74 -2.52 9.03 6.56
N LYS A 75 -3.41 8.04 6.77
CA LYS A 75 -3.49 7.29 8.04
C LYS A 75 -2.18 6.56 8.34
N ALA A 76 -1.58 5.92 7.34
CA ALA A 76 -0.28 5.25 7.48
C ALA A 76 0.81 6.23 7.92
N LYS A 77 0.90 7.40 7.27
CA LYS A 77 1.90 8.42 7.64
C LYS A 77 1.67 8.99 9.04
N ALA A 78 0.42 9.25 9.42
CA ALA A 78 0.08 9.71 10.76
C ALA A 78 0.52 8.69 11.82
N TYR A 79 0.21 7.41 11.61
CA TYR A 79 0.63 6.32 12.47
C TYR A 79 2.15 6.24 12.63
N LEU A 80 2.90 6.23 11.52
CA LEU A 80 4.36 6.20 11.56
C LEU A 80 4.95 7.40 12.33
N THR A 81 4.36 8.58 12.15
CA THR A 81 4.82 9.81 12.82
C THR A 81 4.52 9.79 14.32
N GLU A 82 3.33 9.35 14.72
CA GLU A 82 2.92 9.25 16.13
C GLU A 82 3.77 8.23 16.91
N HIS A 83 4.13 7.12 16.25
CA HIS A 83 4.95 6.07 16.84
C HIS A 83 6.46 6.27 16.62
N SER A 84 6.88 7.38 16.02
CA SER A 84 8.29 7.71 15.73
C SER A 84 9.04 6.60 14.97
N ILE A 85 8.37 6.02 13.96
CA ILE A 85 8.89 4.99 13.06
C ILE A 85 9.35 5.61 11.74
#